data_AF-A0A969VG73-F1
#
_entry.id   AF-A0A969VG73-F1
#
_cell.length_a   1.000
_cell.length_b   1.000
_cell.length_c   1.000
_cell.angle_alpha   90.00
_cell.angle_beta   90.00
_cell.angle_gamma   90.00
#
_symmetry.space_group_name_H-M   'P 1'
#
loop_
_entity.id
_entity.type
_entity.pdbx_description
1 polymer ?
#
loop_
_entity_poly.entity_id
_entity_poly.type
_entity_poly.pdbx_seq_one_letter_code
_entity_poly.pdbx_strand_id
1 'polypeptide(L)'
;MQHGYENVGLNYFDEAYPAETIRFTSQKVLIWGSTDLLPPELLSETRSKCIAVGCPKNINSASIKVAIPGRRKHLIVIFENLHWERYNDEYRNNFLEDIEKTSLHFPDTTFLIKPHHAGVWLTEKYQGKLPSADNIIIADPQDSQWEAFTAPALIAVADGAITTPSTVALDAARSRCPVAVIGYNLDLPNYQPLSVLDRSADWITFVEQLQTTEGRFSAQKQAHDFIQRNIITGDAVDQILNLVTADISRKPQLVN
;
A
#
# COMPACT_ATOMS: atom_id res chain seq x y z
N MET A 1 -5.99 14.44 -6.33
CA MET A 1 -4.54 14.49 -6.05
C MET A 1 -4.05 13.06 -6.07
N GLN A 2 -3.33 12.68 -7.13
CA GLN A 2 -2.96 11.29 -7.38
C GLN A 2 -1.83 10.87 -6.41
N HIS A 3 -1.84 9.61 -6.01
CA HIS A 3 -0.99 9.03 -4.98
C HIS A 3 0.49 9.19 -5.35
N GLY A 4 1.30 9.72 -4.42
CA GLY A 4 2.73 9.96 -4.64
C GLY A 4 3.60 8.70 -4.54
N TYR A 5 3.00 7.52 -4.52
CA TYR A 5 3.64 6.22 -4.30
C TYR A 5 3.00 5.21 -5.25
N GLU A 6 3.78 4.36 -5.92
CA GLU A 6 3.33 3.45 -7.01
C GLU A 6 2.67 4.15 -8.20
N ASN A 7 3.18 5.33 -8.57
CA ASN A 7 2.68 6.13 -9.67
C ASN A 7 3.46 5.80 -10.96
N VAL A 8 2.71 5.25 -11.93
CA VAL A 8 3.19 4.93 -13.27
C VAL A 8 3.85 6.16 -13.91
N GLY A 9 5.14 6.06 -14.22
CA GLY A 9 5.89 7.15 -14.83
C GLY A 9 6.64 8.07 -13.83
N LEU A 10 6.47 7.86 -12.52
CA LEU A 10 7.24 8.58 -11.49
C LEU A 10 8.12 7.66 -10.67
N ASN A 11 7.54 6.66 -10.02
CA ASN A 11 8.23 5.73 -9.14
C ASN A 11 7.80 4.27 -9.37
N TYR A 12 7.11 4.02 -10.48
CA TYR A 12 6.78 2.69 -10.98
C TYR A 12 6.93 2.67 -12.51
N PHE A 13 7.60 1.64 -13.02
CA PHE A 13 7.79 1.35 -14.44
C PHE A 13 7.77 -0.16 -14.66
N ASP A 14 7.28 -0.60 -15.81
CA ASP A 14 7.31 -1.99 -16.26
C ASP A 14 7.38 -2.05 -17.79
N GLU A 15 7.31 -3.26 -18.37
CA GLU A 15 7.36 -3.45 -19.83
C GLU A 15 6.22 -2.75 -20.59
N ALA A 16 5.04 -2.62 -19.97
CA ALA A 16 3.90 -1.94 -20.56
C ALA A 16 4.00 -0.41 -20.40
N TYR A 17 4.72 0.03 -19.37
CA TYR A 17 4.86 1.42 -18.94
C TYR A 17 6.33 1.83 -18.72
N PRO A 18 7.18 1.76 -19.76
CA PRO A 18 8.59 2.07 -19.62
C PRO A 18 8.82 3.58 -19.44
N ALA A 19 9.87 3.94 -18.69
CA ALA A 19 10.12 5.31 -18.24
C ALA A 19 10.21 6.34 -19.37
N GLU A 20 10.78 5.93 -20.51
CA GLU A 20 10.98 6.76 -21.69
C GLU A 20 9.70 7.10 -22.45
N THR A 21 8.57 6.43 -22.17
CA THR A 21 7.30 6.65 -22.90
C THR A 21 6.33 7.57 -22.17
N ILE A 22 6.44 7.69 -20.85
CA ILE A 22 5.47 8.43 -20.05
C ILE A 22 5.86 9.89 -19.96
N ARG A 23 4.92 10.80 -20.22
CA ARG A 23 5.11 12.25 -20.11
C ARG A 23 3.97 12.87 -19.31
N PHE A 24 4.34 13.75 -18.38
CA PHE A 24 3.38 14.57 -17.64
C PHE A 24 3.18 15.90 -18.35
N THR A 25 1.93 16.17 -18.75
CA THR A 25 1.52 17.45 -19.35
C THR A 25 1.40 18.57 -18.31
N SER A 26 1.41 18.23 -17.02
CA SER A 26 1.40 19.21 -15.94
C SER A 26 2.69 20.03 -15.90
N GLN A 27 2.57 21.29 -15.50
CA GLN A 27 3.73 22.17 -15.27
C GLN A 27 4.50 21.78 -14.00
N LYS A 28 3.78 21.21 -13.03
CA LYS A 28 4.30 20.76 -11.74
C LYS A 28 3.68 19.42 -11.39
N VAL A 29 4.46 18.57 -10.73
CA VAL A 29 4.03 17.27 -10.20
C VAL A 29 4.31 17.27 -8.71
N LEU A 30 3.25 17.30 -7.90
CA LEU A 30 3.37 17.34 -6.44
C LEU A 30 3.59 15.92 -5.93
N ILE A 31 4.70 15.68 -5.21
CA ILE A 31 5.08 14.37 -4.70
C ILE A 31 5.19 14.36 -3.17
N TRP A 32 5.05 13.18 -2.57
CA TRP A 32 5.04 13.04 -1.10
C TRP A 32 6.44 12.91 -0.50
N GLY A 33 7.34 12.19 -1.17
CA GLY A 33 8.72 11.98 -0.73
C GLY A 33 9.71 12.99 -1.30
N SER A 34 10.98 12.87 -0.90
CA SER A 34 12.06 13.68 -1.47
C SER A 34 12.23 13.39 -2.97
N THR A 35 12.59 14.42 -3.74
CA THR A 35 13.00 14.27 -5.14
C THR A 35 14.26 13.41 -5.31
N ASP A 36 15.05 13.27 -4.25
CA ASP A 36 16.28 12.46 -4.26
C ASP A 36 15.98 10.95 -4.29
N LEU A 37 14.77 10.57 -3.90
CA LEU A 37 14.30 9.17 -3.94
C LEU A 37 13.65 8.82 -5.28
N LEU A 38 13.56 9.77 -6.22
CA LEU A 38 13.03 9.46 -7.54
C LEU A 38 14.03 8.56 -8.30
N PRO A 39 13.54 7.49 -8.95
CA PRO A 39 14.37 6.51 -9.64
C PRO A 39 15.25 7.15 -10.72
N PRO A 40 16.51 6.68 -10.91
CA PRO A 40 17.44 7.27 -11.86
C PRO A 40 16.94 7.20 -13.31
N GLU A 41 16.08 6.23 -13.63
CA GLU A 41 15.45 6.07 -14.96
C GLU A 41 14.42 7.17 -15.26
N LEU A 42 13.96 7.92 -14.25
CA LEU A 42 13.02 9.02 -14.46
C LEU A 42 13.61 10.12 -15.33
N LEU A 43 12.92 10.44 -16.42
CA LEU A 43 13.31 11.49 -17.36
C LEU A 43 13.56 12.83 -16.66
N SER A 44 14.64 13.50 -17.05
CA SER A 44 15.04 14.80 -16.51
C SER A 44 13.94 15.86 -16.62
N GLU A 45 13.19 15.84 -17.73
CA GLU A 45 12.03 16.71 -17.94
C GLU A 45 10.98 16.51 -16.85
N THR A 46 10.59 15.25 -16.57
CA THR A 46 9.61 14.93 -15.52
C THR A 46 10.18 15.26 -14.14
N ARG A 47 11.43 14.89 -13.87
CA ARG A 47 12.13 15.16 -12.61
C ARG A 47 12.14 16.66 -12.28
N SER A 48 12.36 17.52 -13.27
CA SER A 48 12.38 18.98 -13.07
C SER A 48 11.01 19.58 -12.74
N LYS A 49 9.91 18.87 -13.03
CA LYS A 49 8.54 19.25 -12.66
C LYS A 49 8.17 18.78 -11.24
N CYS A 50 8.91 17.82 -10.67
CA CYS A 50 8.59 17.25 -9.36
C CYS A 50 8.87 18.22 -8.23
N ILE A 51 7.88 18.43 -7.36
CA ILE A 51 8.00 19.26 -6.16
C ILE A 51 7.55 18.43 -4.96
N ALA A 52 8.47 18.20 -4.03
CA ALA A 52 8.17 17.54 -2.77
C ALA A 52 7.33 18.45 -1.89
N VAL A 53 6.14 17.99 -1.50
CA VAL A 53 5.20 18.73 -0.64
C VAL A 53 4.73 17.93 0.57
N GLY A 54 5.07 16.64 0.66
CA GLY A 54 4.55 15.77 1.71
C GLY A 54 3.17 15.20 1.36
N CYS A 55 2.52 14.56 2.33
CA CYS A 55 1.25 13.86 2.12
C CYS A 55 0.08 14.62 2.76
N PRO A 56 -0.79 15.29 1.99
CA PRO A 56 -1.94 16.02 2.53
C PRO A 56 -3.12 15.11 2.88
N LYS A 57 -3.01 13.80 2.60
CA LYS A 57 -4.04 12.82 2.94
C LYS A 57 -4.15 12.72 4.46
N ASN A 58 -5.34 12.99 4.98
CA ASN A 58 -5.66 12.79 6.39
C ASN A 58 -5.91 11.29 6.66
N ILE A 59 -5.31 10.75 7.72
CA ILE A 59 -5.45 9.35 8.15
C ILE A 59 -6.16 9.30 9.50
N ASN A 60 -7.19 10.13 9.66
CA ASN A 60 -8.04 10.04 10.84
C ASN A 60 -8.93 8.80 10.73
N SER A 61 -8.46 7.70 11.33
CA SER A 61 -9.19 6.44 11.49
C SER A 61 -9.98 6.37 12.81
N ALA A 62 -9.88 7.41 13.65
CA ALA A 62 -10.28 7.41 15.06
C ALA A 62 -11.77 7.16 15.35
N SER A 63 -12.64 7.08 14.35
CA SER A 63 -14.09 7.01 14.56
C SER A 63 -14.80 5.75 14.06
N ILE A 64 -14.14 4.83 13.35
CA ILE A 64 -14.83 3.66 12.77
C ILE A 64 -14.37 2.38 13.45
N LYS A 65 -15.09 1.96 14.49
CA LYS A 65 -14.94 0.62 15.06
C LYS A 65 -15.79 -0.36 14.26
N VAL A 66 -15.15 -1.13 13.38
CA VAL A 66 -15.80 -2.29 12.75
C VAL A 66 -15.61 -3.54 13.61
N ALA A 67 -16.67 -4.32 13.78
CA ALA A 67 -16.60 -5.63 14.41
C ALA A 67 -16.41 -6.69 13.33
N ILE A 68 -15.26 -7.36 13.32
CA ILE A 68 -14.98 -8.41 12.33
C ILE A 68 -15.77 -9.68 12.73
N PRO A 69 -16.67 -10.20 11.87
CA PRO A 69 -17.38 -11.45 12.14
C PRO A 69 -16.39 -12.61 12.31
N GLY A 70 -16.63 -13.49 13.30
CA GLY A 70 -15.75 -14.65 13.51
C GLY A 70 -14.30 -14.31 13.89
N ARG A 71 -14.04 -13.08 14.34
CA ARG A 71 -12.70 -12.65 14.78
C ARG A 71 -12.16 -13.59 15.86
N ARG A 72 -10.93 -14.06 15.64
CA ARG A 72 -10.14 -14.82 16.61
C ARG A 72 -9.23 -13.90 17.43
N LYS A 73 -8.30 -14.48 18.18
CA LYS A 73 -7.38 -13.76 19.08
C LYS A 73 -6.58 -12.67 18.36
N HIS A 74 -6.08 -12.99 17.18
CA HIS A 74 -5.31 -12.07 16.33
C HIS A 74 -6.05 -11.78 15.03
N LEU A 75 -5.86 -10.58 14.47
CA LEU A 75 -6.39 -10.18 13.18
C LEU A 75 -5.28 -9.66 12.28
N ILE A 76 -5.03 -10.39 11.19
CA ILE A 76 -4.18 -9.94 10.09
C ILE A 76 -5.09 -9.56 8.93
N VAL A 77 -4.94 -8.33 8.44
CA VAL A 77 -5.70 -7.86 7.27
C VAL A 77 -4.78 -7.88 6.06
N ILE A 78 -5.23 -8.55 5.00
CA ILE A 78 -4.52 -8.70 3.73
C ILE A 78 -5.22 -7.83 2.70
N PHE A 79 -4.53 -6.84 2.16
CA PHE A 79 -5.03 -5.95 1.12
C PHE A 79 -4.53 -6.39 -0.25
N GLU A 80 -5.47 -6.62 -1.17
CA GLU A 80 -5.12 -6.95 -2.54
C GLU A 80 -4.94 -5.71 -3.41
N ASN A 81 -4.19 -5.88 -4.50
CA ASN A 81 -4.03 -4.81 -5.48
C ASN A 81 -5.26 -4.73 -6.39
N LEU A 82 -5.47 -3.55 -6.98
CA LEU A 82 -6.29 -3.36 -8.15
C LEU A 82 -5.71 -4.09 -9.38
N HIS A 83 -4.38 -4.06 -9.52
CA HIS A 83 -3.67 -4.38 -10.76
C HIS A 83 -3.09 -5.79 -10.81
N TRP A 84 -3.95 -6.80 -10.65
CA TRP A 84 -3.51 -8.20 -10.66
C TRP A 84 -2.86 -8.65 -11.98
N GLU A 85 -3.16 -7.96 -13.08
CA GLU A 85 -2.52 -8.15 -14.39
C GLU A 85 -1.00 -7.93 -14.36
N ARG A 86 -0.48 -7.17 -13.39
CA ARG A 86 0.96 -6.90 -13.23
C ARG A 86 1.74 -8.10 -12.69
N TYR A 87 1.06 -9.07 -12.10
CA TYR A 87 1.68 -10.23 -11.46
C TYR A 87 1.59 -11.44 -12.37
N ASN A 88 2.65 -12.23 -12.46
CA ASN A 88 2.62 -13.49 -13.22
C ASN A 88 1.83 -14.58 -12.46
N ASP A 89 1.58 -15.70 -13.12
CA ASP A 89 0.81 -16.80 -12.51
C ASP A 89 1.52 -17.43 -11.31
N GLU A 90 2.86 -17.46 -11.32
CA GLU A 90 3.66 -17.92 -10.19
C GLU A 90 3.40 -17.07 -8.92
N TYR A 91 3.44 -15.75 -9.04
CA TYR A 91 3.11 -14.82 -7.95
C TYR A 91 1.70 -15.08 -7.40
N ARG A 92 0.72 -15.22 -8.30
CA ARG A 92 -0.69 -15.46 -7.93
C ARG A 92 -0.86 -16.80 -7.21
N ASN A 93 -0.21 -17.85 -7.70
CA ASN A 93 -0.29 -19.17 -7.08
C ASN A 93 0.40 -19.18 -5.70
N ASN A 94 1.60 -18.59 -5.60
CA ASN A 94 2.33 -18.47 -4.35
C ASN A 94 1.51 -17.70 -3.31
N PHE A 95 0.85 -16.60 -3.71
CA PHE A 95 -0.04 -15.84 -2.85
C PHE A 95 -1.15 -16.70 -2.22
N LEU A 96 -1.86 -17.48 -3.04
CA LEU A 96 -2.95 -18.35 -2.59
C LEU A 96 -2.43 -19.46 -1.66
N GLU A 97 -1.33 -20.10 -2.06
CA GLU A 97 -0.72 -21.19 -1.29
C GLU A 97 -0.17 -20.71 0.06
N ASP A 98 0.52 -19.58 0.09
CA ASP A 98 1.16 -19.09 1.31
C ASP A 98 0.13 -18.56 2.30
N ILE A 99 -0.96 -17.95 1.84
CA ILE A 99 -2.08 -17.60 2.71
C ILE A 99 -2.68 -18.86 3.33
N GLU A 100 -3.00 -19.89 2.54
CA GLU A 100 -3.59 -21.14 3.07
C GLU A 100 -2.62 -21.80 4.07
N LYS A 101 -1.34 -21.95 3.72
CA LYS A 101 -0.30 -22.54 4.59
C LYS A 101 -0.15 -21.76 5.89
N THR A 102 -0.09 -20.43 5.82
CA THR A 102 0.05 -19.56 7.00
C THR A 102 -1.21 -19.62 7.87
N SER A 103 -2.40 -19.66 7.25
CA SER A 103 -3.68 -19.82 7.95
C SER A 103 -3.71 -21.07 8.81
N LEU A 104 -3.34 -22.21 8.21
CA LEU A 104 -3.31 -23.49 8.88
C LEU A 104 -2.27 -23.54 10.00
N HIS A 105 -1.16 -22.80 9.85
CA HIS A 105 -0.13 -22.69 10.88
C HIS A 105 -0.58 -21.85 12.10
N PHE A 106 -1.49 -20.88 11.91
CA PHE A 106 -1.97 -19.99 12.98
C PHE A 106 -3.49 -20.07 13.16
N PRO A 107 -4.01 -21.18 13.74
CA PRO A 107 -5.46 -21.40 13.86
C PRO A 107 -6.18 -20.37 14.75
N ASP A 108 -5.46 -19.66 15.62
CA ASP A 108 -5.98 -18.59 16.50
C ASP A 108 -5.94 -17.19 15.86
N THR A 109 -5.49 -17.08 14.61
CA THR A 109 -5.39 -15.83 13.86
C THR A 109 -6.44 -15.80 12.76
N THR A 110 -7.24 -14.73 12.70
CA THR A 110 -8.11 -14.45 11.56
C THR A 110 -7.30 -13.74 10.47
N PHE A 111 -7.33 -14.29 9.26
CA PHE A 111 -6.79 -13.67 8.05
C PHE A 111 -7.94 -13.10 7.23
N LEU A 112 -8.14 -11.78 7.32
CA LEU A 112 -9.18 -11.09 6.55
C LEU A 112 -8.57 -10.57 5.25
N ILE A 113 -8.99 -11.11 4.13
CA ILE A 113 -8.60 -10.63 2.81
C ILE A 113 -9.62 -9.59 2.37
N LYS A 114 -9.14 -8.40 2.03
CA LYS A 114 -9.93 -7.31 1.45
C LYS A 114 -9.55 -7.13 -0.02
N PRO A 115 -10.29 -7.73 -0.95
CA PRO A 115 -10.17 -7.45 -2.36
C PRO A 115 -10.36 -5.97 -2.66
N HIS A 116 -9.61 -5.48 -3.65
CA HIS A 116 -9.80 -4.13 -4.17
C HIS A 116 -11.15 -4.04 -4.90
N HIS A 117 -11.96 -3.00 -4.62
CA HIS A 117 -13.34 -2.86 -5.14
C HIS A 117 -13.44 -2.91 -6.68
N ALA A 118 -12.44 -2.36 -7.39
CA ALA A 118 -12.40 -2.42 -8.86
C ALA A 118 -11.56 -3.59 -9.41
N GLY A 119 -10.79 -4.27 -8.55
CA GLY A 119 -9.91 -5.38 -8.94
C GLY A 119 -10.66 -6.70 -8.96
N VAL A 120 -11.37 -7.01 -7.86
CA VAL A 120 -12.26 -8.18 -7.66
C VAL A 120 -11.67 -9.50 -8.18
N TRP A 121 -10.34 -9.65 -8.08
CA TRP A 121 -9.67 -10.79 -8.67
C TRP A 121 -10.03 -12.08 -7.96
N LEU A 122 -9.90 -12.15 -6.63
CA LEU A 122 -10.28 -13.36 -5.87
C LEU A 122 -11.77 -13.68 -5.93
N THR A 123 -12.65 -12.69 -6.03
CA THR A 123 -14.10 -12.91 -5.87
C THR A 123 -14.83 -13.12 -7.19
N GLU A 124 -14.44 -12.43 -8.27
CA GLU A 124 -15.13 -12.56 -9.57
C GLU A 124 -14.27 -13.18 -10.67
N LYS A 125 -12.98 -12.83 -10.74
CA LYS A 125 -12.16 -13.15 -11.93
C LYS A 125 -11.42 -14.47 -11.80
N TYR A 126 -11.02 -14.84 -10.59
CA TYR A 126 -10.31 -16.07 -10.33
C TYR A 126 -11.28 -17.26 -10.34
N GLN A 127 -11.08 -18.18 -11.28
CA GLN A 127 -11.93 -19.37 -11.47
C GLN A 127 -11.33 -20.63 -10.82
N GLY A 128 -10.21 -20.50 -10.11
CA GLY A 128 -9.55 -21.61 -9.44
C GLY A 128 -10.10 -21.87 -8.03
N LYS A 129 -9.45 -22.79 -7.31
CA LYS A 129 -9.81 -23.08 -5.92
C LYS A 129 -9.31 -21.97 -5.00
N LEU A 130 -10.22 -21.33 -4.29
CA LEU A 130 -9.88 -20.35 -3.26
C LEU A 130 -9.34 -21.03 -1.99
N PRO A 131 -8.52 -20.31 -1.21
CA PRO A 131 -8.15 -20.71 0.14
C PRO A 131 -9.40 -21.02 0.96
N SER A 132 -9.36 -22.09 1.73
CA SER A 132 -10.53 -22.72 2.36
C SER A 132 -10.39 -22.93 3.86
N ALA A 133 -9.26 -22.53 4.46
CA ALA A 133 -9.08 -22.64 5.90
C ALA A 133 -10.14 -21.84 6.67
N ASP A 134 -10.68 -22.42 7.75
CA ASP A 134 -11.77 -21.85 8.56
C ASP A 134 -11.44 -20.48 9.19
N ASN A 135 -10.18 -20.06 9.12
CA ASN A 135 -9.68 -18.80 9.62
C ASN A 135 -9.37 -17.74 8.58
N ILE A 136 -9.75 -18.00 7.34
CA ILE A 136 -9.73 -17.03 6.26
C ILE A 136 -11.13 -16.43 6.09
N ILE A 137 -11.18 -15.11 5.96
CA ILE A 137 -12.39 -14.37 5.62
C ILE A 137 -12.10 -13.56 4.36
N ILE A 138 -12.83 -13.83 3.28
CA ILE A 138 -12.75 -13.00 2.07
C ILE A 138 -13.89 -11.98 2.13
N ALA A 139 -13.54 -10.71 2.33
CA ALA A 139 -14.48 -9.60 2.43
C ALA A 139 -14.91 -9.12 1.04
N ASP A 140 -15.82 -9.88 0.42
CA ASP A 140 -16.30 -9.61 -0.93
C ASP A 140 -16.89 -8.20 -1.05
N PRO A 141 -16.30 -7.31 -1.88
CA PRO A 141 -16.78 -5.94 -2.03
C PRO A 141 -18.19 -5.83 -2.63
N GLN A 142 -18.75 -6.89 -3.20
CA GLN A 142 -20.11 -6.89 -3.75
C GLN A 142 -21.19 -7.18 -2.71
N ASP A 143 -20.81 -7.81 -1.60
CA ASP A 143 -21.74 -8.05 -0.52
C ASP A 143 -21.80 -6.82 0.38
N SER A 144 -23.01 -6.23 0.46
CA SER A 144 -23.31 -5.05 1.26
C SER A 144 -22.88 -5.16 2.74
N GLN A 145 -22.77 -6.38 3.28
CA GLN A 145 -22.27 -6.56 4.66
C GLN A 145 -20.84 -6.03 4.83
N TRP A 146 -20.03 -6.00 3.76
CA TRP A 146 -18.64 -5.55 3.78
C TRP A 146 -18.46 -4.06 3.47
N GLU A 147 -19.51 -3.31 3.15
CA GLU A 147 -19.43 -1.90 2.74
C GLU A 147 -18.77 -1.01 3.82
N ALA A 148 -19.07 -1.27 5.09
CA ALA A 148 -18.48 -0.53 6.22
C ALA A 148 -16.99 -0.86 6.46
N PHE A 149 -16.48 -1.96 5.89
CA PHE A 149 -15.13 -2.49 6.12
C PHE A 149 -14.13 -1.88 5.13
N THR A 150 -14.08 -0.55 5.13
CA THR A 150 -13.11 0.23 4.36
C THR A 150 -11.68 -0.06 4.82
N ALA A 151 -10.68 0.17 3.96
CA ALA A 151 -9.27 -0.04 4.34
C ALA A 151 -8.86 0.72 5.63
N PRO A 152 -9.20 2.02 5.81
CA PRO A 152 -8.91 2.71 7.07
C PRO A 152 -9.58 2.08 8.30
N ALA A 153 -10.82 1.61 8.16
CA ALA A 153 -11.55 0.97 9.26
C ALA A 153 -10.92 -0.38 9.65
N LEU A 154 -10.51 -1.17 8.66
CA LEU A 154 -9.83 -2.44 8.87
C LEU A 154 -8.43 -2.25 9.50
N ILE A 155 -7.64 -1.31 8.98
CA ILE A 155 -6.32 -0.96 9.52
C ILE A 155 -6.42 -0.57 11.00
N ALA A 156 -7.47 0.15 11.39
CA ALA A 156 -7.66 0.63 12.77
C ALA A 156 -7.86 -0.50 13.80
N VAL A 157 -8.29 -1.69 13.36
CA VAL A 157 -8.59 -2.82 14.25
C VAL A 157 -7.64 -4.02 14.07
N ALA A 158 -6.74 -3.94 13.09
CA ALA A 158 -5.79 -4.99 12.74
C ALA A 158 -4.61 -5.05 13.72
N ASP A 159 -4.12 -6.26 13.99
CA ASP A 159 -2.84 -6.48 14.69
C ASP A 159 -1.64 -6.35 13.73
N GLY A 160 -1.87 -6.55 12.43
CA GLY A 160 -0.93 -6.27 11.35
C GLY A 160 -1.61 -6.25 9.98
N ALA A 161 -0.99 -5.56 9.03
CA ALA A 161 -1.42 -5.48 7.64
C ALA A 161 -0.40 -6.16 6.73
N ILE A 162 -0.89 -6.95 5.79
CA ILE A 162 -0.12 -7.47 4.66
C ILE A 162 -0.74 -6.86 3.41
N THR A 163 0.06 -6.47 2.44
CA THR A 163 -0.45 -5.96 1.17
C THR A 163 0.43 -6.41 0.02
N THR A 164 -0.17 -6.64 -1.14
CA THR A 164 0.60 -6.54 -2.38
C THR A 164 1.13 -5.10 -2.54
N PRO A 165 2.13 -4.84 -3.41
CA PRO A 165 2.66 -3.49 -3.65
C PRO A 165 1.54 -2.47 -3.92
N SER A 166 1.29 -1.58 -2.96
CA SER A 166 0.17 -0.66 -2.96
C SER A 166 0.41 0.50 -2.01
N THR A 167 -0.27 1.61 -2.29
CA THR A 167 -0.32 2.79 -1.41
C THR A 167 -0.90 2.49 -0.02
N VAL A 168 -1.64 1.38 0.12
CA VAL A 168 -2.18 0.91 1.40
C VAL A 168 -1.08 0.63 2.42
N ALA A 169 0.12 0.20 1.98
CA ALA A 169 1.26 0.01 2.88
C ALA A 169 1.59 1.30 3.67
N LEU A 170 1.54 2.44 2.98
CA LEU A 170 1.79 3.75 3.59
C LEU A 170 0.65 4.18 4.51
N ASP A 171 -0.59 3.90 4.14
CA ASP A 171 -1.74 4.21 4.97
C ASP A 171 -1.73 3.41 6.29
N ALA A 172 -1.41 2.12 6.20
CA ALA A 172 -1.30 1.23 7.36
C ALA A 172 -0.15 1.67 8.27
N ALA A 173 1.03 1.96 7.68
CA ALA A 173 2.18 2.44 8.43
C ALA A 173 1.87 3.75 9.17
N ARG A 174 1.28 4.74 8.48
CA ARG A 174 0.88 6.03 9.08
C ARG A 174 -0.16 5.88 10.18
N SER A 175 -0.93 4.79 10.18
CA SER A 175 -1.86 4.43 11.25
C SER A 175 -1.20 3.68 12.41
N ARG A 176 0.13 3.54 12.42
CA ARG A 176 0.93 2.76 13.39
C ARG A 176 0.60 1.26 13.39
N CYS A 177 0.00 0.76 12.30
CA CYS A 177 -0.20 -0.66 12.10
C CYS A 177 1.12 -1.27 11.59
N PRO A 178 1.60 -2.39 12.15
CA PRO A 178 2.65 -3.19 11.52
C PRO A 178 2.32 -3.55 10.07
N VAL A 179 3.29 -3.45 9.17
CA VAL A 179 3.07 -3.68 7.74
C VAL A 179 4.12 -4.61 7.17
N ALA A 180 3.67 -5.58 6.37
CA ALA A 180 4.51 -6.33 5.45
C ALA A 180 3.98 -6.23 4.02
N VAL A 181 4.86 -6.44 3.05
CA VAL A 181 4.56 -6.32 1.62
C VAL A 181 4.93 -7.61 0.93
N ILE A 182 4.05 -8.10 0.07
CA ILE A 182 4.27 -9.33 -0.68
C ILE A 182 5.21 -9.03 -1.85
N GLY A 183 6.36 -9.70 -1.90
CA GLY A 183 7.42 -9.42 -2.89
C GLY A 183 7.54 -10.50 -3.94
N TYR A 184 7.67 -11.75 -3.52
CA TYR A 184 7.99 -12.90 -4.38
C TYR A 184 9.14 -12.60 -5.34
N ASN A 185 8.85 -12.44 -6.63
CA ASN A 185 9.83 -12.18 -7.68
C ASN A 185 9.97 -10.69 -8.03
N LEU A 186 9.42 -9.79 -7.21
CA LEU A 186 9.47 -8.34 -7.42
C LEU A 186 10.63 -7.71 -6.66
N ASP A 187 11.33 -6.77 -7.30
CA ASP A 187 12.25 -5.88 -6.61
C ASP A 187 11.48 -4.70 -6.03
N LEU A 188 11.48 -4.57 -4.70
CA LEU A 188 10.65 -3.63 -3.94
C LEU A 188 11.46 -2.62 -3.10
N PRO A 189 12.43 -1.89 -3.68
CA PRO A 189 13.32 -1.01 -2.92
C PRO A 189 12.59 0.16 -2.26
N ASN A 190 11.46 0.58 -2.83
CA ASN A 190 10.62 1.65 -2.29
C ASN A 190 9.98 1.25 -0.96
N TYR A 191 9.72 -0.04 -0.73
CA TYR A 191 9.05 -0.56 0.46
C TYR A 191 9.99 -0.79 1.65
N GLN A 192 11.30 -0.63 1.46
CA GLN A 192 12.25 -0.74 2.57
C GLN A 192 11.99 0.37 3.62
N PRO A 193 12.07 0.08 4.94
CA PRO A 193 12.54 -1.16 5.56
C PRO A 193 11.41 -2.12 6.00
N LEU A 194 10.23 -2.09 5.36
CA LEU A 194 9.16 -3.05 5.67
C LEU A 194 9.61 -4.48 5.40
N SER A 195 9.02 -5.42 6.13
CA SER A 195 9.19 -6.85 5.85
C SER A 195 8.64 -7.17 4.46
N VAL A 196 9.45 -7.83 3.64
CA VAL A 196 9.05 -8.35 2.33
C VAL A 196 8.78 -9.84 2.47
N LEU A 197 7.63 -10.29 1.97
CA LEU A 197 7.19 -11.68 2.04
C LEU A 197 7.44 -12.34 0.68
N ASP A 198 8.55 -13.08 0.56
CA ASP A 198 8.99 -13.69 -0.70
C ASP A 198 8.75 -15.21 -0.75
N ARG A 199 8.37 -15.80 0.39
CA ARG A 199 8.10 -17.23 0.55
C ARG A 199 7.30 -17.48 1.83
N SER A 200 6.71 -18.67 1.95
CA SER A 200 5.89 -19.06 3.11
C SER A 200 6.56 -18.81 4.47
N ALA A 201 7.89 -18.99 4.57
CA ALA A 201 8.62 -18.77 5.82
C ALA A 201 8.58 -17.31 6.30
N ASP A 202 8.54 -16.34 5.38
CA ASP A 202 8.53 -14.93 5.70
C ASP A 202 7.15 -14.50 6.22
N TRP A 203 6.08 -15.06 5.63
CA TRP A 203 4.71 -14.91 6.13
C TRP A 203 4.60 -15.39 7.58
N ILE A 204 5.11 -16.59 7.85
CA ILE A 204 5.13 -17.18 9.20
C ILE A 204 5.90 -16.27 10.16
N THR A 205 7.12 -15.87 9.79
CA THR A 205 7.97 -15.01 10.61
C THR A 205 7.29 -13.68 10.95
N PHE A 206 6.62 -13.06 9.97
CA PHE A 206 5.88 -11.82 10.22
C PHE A 206 4.72 -12.03 11.19
N VAL A 207 3.93 -13.10 11.04
CA VAL A 207 2.82 -13.38 11.96
C VAL A 207 3.33 -13.70 13.38
N GLU A 208 4.40 -14.48 13.53
CA GLU A 208 5.05 -14.75 14.82
C GLU A 208 5.52 -13.45 15.50
N GLN A 209 6.14 -12.56 14.72
CA GLN A 209 6.60 -11.26 15.20
C GLN A 209 5.45 -10.47 15.85
N LEU A 210 4.23 -10.54 15.30
CA LEU A 210 3.07 -9.81 15.82
C LEU A 210 2.44 -10.42 17.09
N GLN A 211 2.76 -11.67 17.41
CA GLN A 211 2.26 -12.37 18.59
C GLN A 211 3.00 -11.98 19.88
N THR A 212 4.17 -11.34 19.76
CA THR A 212 4.96 -10.85 20.89
C THR A 212 4.92 -9.32 20.97
N THR A 213 5.10 -8.77 22.17
CA THR A 213 5.11 -7.30 22.37
C THR A 213 6.34 -6.68 21.71
N GLU A 214 7.50 -7.31 21.89
CA GLU A 214 8.78 -6.87 21.36
C GLU A 214 8.79 -6.94 19.82
N GLY A 215 8.30 -8.04 19.26
CA GLY A 215 8.22 -8.21 17.81
C GLY A 215 7.27 -7.19 17.17
N ARG A 216 6.10 -6.96 17.78
CA ARG A 216 5.15 -5.93 17.33
C ARG A 216 5.77 -4.53 17.36
N PHE A 217 6.47 -4.18 18.45
CA PHE A 217 7.15 -2.90 18.55
C PHE A 217 8.21 -2.74 17.44
N SER A 218 8.98 -3.80 17.16
CA SER A 218 9.95 -3.81 16.06
C SER A 218 9.27 -3.57 14.69
N ALA A 219 8.16 -4.24 14.42
CA ALA A 219 7.42 -4.07 13.16
C ALA A 219 6.80 -2.67 13.03
N GLN A 220 6.31 -2.10 14.13
CA GLN A 220 5.83 -0.72 14.16
C GLN A 220 6.95 0.29 13.92
N LYS A 221 8.16 0.01 14.43
CA LYS A 221 9.34 0.84 14.15
C LYS A 221 9.72 0.79 12.67
N GLN A 222 9.75 -0.39 12.05
CA GLN A 222 9.96 -0.51 10.60
C GLN A 222 8.92 0.29 9.80
N ALA A 223 7.65 0.21 10.19
CA ALA A 223 6.59 1.01 9.59
C ALA A 223 6.82 2.53 9.78
N HIS A 224 7.29 2.95 10.95
CA HIS A 224 7.65 4.36 11.18
C HIS A 224 8.82 4.81 10.29
N ASP A 225 9.89 4.02 10.23
CA ASP A 225 11.08 4.30 9.43
C ASP A 225 10.73 4.34 7.92
N PHE A 226 9.81 3.47 7.48
CA PHE A 226 9.24 3.50 6.13
C PHE A 226 8.54 4.83 5.80
N ILE A 227 7.76 5.39 6.74
CA ILE A 227 7.13 6.71 6.57
C ILE A 227 8.20 7.80 6.46
N GLN A 228 9.17 7.82 7.37
CA GLN A 228 10.22 8.85 7.39
C GLN A 228 11.03 8.85 6.09
N ARG A 229 11.25 7.68 5.50
CA ARG A 229 11.87 7.56 4.19
C ARG A 229 10.98 8.10 3.08
N ASN A 230 9.70 7.73 3.05
CA ASN A 230 8.84 7.95 1.88
C ASN A 230 8.00 9.23 1.90
N ILE A 231 7.96 9.96 3.02
CA ILE A 231 7.17 11.19 3.15
C ILE A 231 8.03 12.27 3.79
N ILE A 232 8.13 13.43 3.14
CA ILE A 232 8.75 14.60 3.77
C ILE A 232 7.83 15.15 4.87
N THR A 233 8.42 15.56 5.99
CA THR A 233 7.68 16.11 7.12
C THR A 233 7.24 17.55 6.85
N GLY A 234 6.13 17.96 7.49
CA GLY A 234 5.61 19.33 7.40
C GLY A 234 4.12 19.38 7.04
N ASP A 235 3.58 20.60 6.97
CA ASP A 235 2.21 20.83 6.52
C ASP A 235 2.16 20.80 4.99
N ALA A 236 1.69 19.68 4.46
CA ALA A 236 1.59 19.49 3.03
C ALA A 236 0.52 20.38 2.39
N VAL A 237 -0.55 20.71 3.12
CA VAL A 237 -1.62 21.57 2.61
C VAL A 237 -1.09 22.99 2.44
N ASP A 238 -0.42 23.52 3.46
CA ASP A 238 0.18 24.86 3.41
C ASP A 238 1.24 24.96 2.31
N GLN A 239 2.10 23.94 2.15
CA GLN A 239 3.08 23.92 1.06
C GLN A 239 2.42 23.98 -0.31
N ILE A 240 1.35 23.21 -0.52
CA ILE A 240 0.60 23.21 -1.77
C ILE A 240 -0.07 24.58 -1.99
N LEU A 241 -0.70 25.16 -0.98
CA LEU A 241 -1.35 26.46 -1.08
C LEU A 241 -0.37 27.59 -1.38
N ASN A 242 0.82 27.55 -0.78
CA ASN A 242 1.89 28.50 -1.06
C ASN A 242 2.36 28.42 -2.51
N LEU A 243 2.50 27.20 -3.06
CA LEU A 243 2.85 26.99 -4.47
C LEU A 243 1.80 27.56 -5.42
N VAL A 244 0.52 27.27 -5.16
CA VAL A 244 -0.60 27.75 -5.98
C VAL A 244 -0.69 29.28 -5.91
N THR A 245 -0.57 29.86 -4.72
CA THR A 245 -0.64 31.32 -4.52
C THR A 245 0.51 32.03 -5.24
N ALA A 246 1.72 31.47 -5.19
CA ALA A 246 2.87 32.00 -5.91
C ALA A 246 2.67 31.97 -7.44
N ASP A 247 2.03 30.92 -7.98
CA ASP A 247 1.74 30.81 -9.41
C ASP A 247 0.68 31.82 -9.86
N ILE A 248 -0.40 31.99 -9.09
CA ILE A 248 -1.45 32.99 -9.39
C ILE A 248 -0.88 34.41 -9.36
N SER A 249 0.06 34.70 -8.44
CA SER A 249 0.66 36.02 -8.28
C SER A 249 1.66 36.37 -9.40
N ARG A 250 2.21 35.37 -10.10
CA ARG A 250 3.03 35.58 -11.29
C ARG A 250 2.10 35.88 -12.47
N LYS A 251 1.85 37.16 -12.75
CA LYS A 251 1.15 37.58 -13.98
C LYS A 251 1.78 36.87 -15.20
N PRO A 252 0.99 36.38 -16.17
CA PRO A 252 1.55 35.84 -17.40
C PRO A 252 2.38 36.96 -18.06
N GLN A 253 3.66 36.70 -18.31
CA GLN A 253 4.42 37.53 -19.24
C GLN A 253 3.73 37.38 -20.60
N LEU A 254 3.03 38.43 -21.03
CA LEU A 254 2.61 38.56 -22.42
C LEU A 254 3.87 38.52 -23.26
N VAL A 255 4.05 37.43 -24.00
CA VAL A 255 5.08 37.33 -25.03
C VAL A 255 4.60 38.23 -26.17
N ASN A 256 5.24 39.39 -26.32
CA ASN A 256 5.11 40.25 -27.50
C ASN A 256 5.93 39.70 -28.66
#